data_AF-A0AAE0VJN2-F1
#
_entry.id   AF-A0AAE0VJN2-F1
#
_cell.length_a   1.000
_cell.length_b   1.000
_cell.length_c   1.000
_cell.angle_alpha   90.00
_cell.angle_beta   90.00
_cell.angle_gamma   90.00
#
_symmetry.space_group_name_H-M   'P 1'
#
loop_
_entity.id
_entity.type
_entity.pdbx_description
1 polymer ?
#
loop_
_entity_poly.entity_id
_entity_poly.type
_entity_poly.pdbx_seq_one_letter_code
_entity_poly.pdbx_strand_id
1 'polypeptide(L)'
;MDKLQSDTVTMSDPLTLLLLIILFLLYRLLHLASLAETPKHFYKEKSAFISAILKSCPTLTKEYIPPFLWGKSGHLQTVIYAKLGRVKPKKPEGKRHYIVMPDGATMSFDVFDPHNAGEKGGTEELDAMVTKLMVLFPERKLLLVGFSMGGNIVMKYLGEKQENQKKFLCGMSICQGYDCNTAMPLYLEWYHMRRGYMYAMTANLKSLMRHHRNILFGEEAQRKFGPFDEEKIFAATSLSKIDELYSARRAGYDNLRDYYRDHSCSINMNFVRDIPIFILSAADDPLVPEPLLKYPREYIEINPKCLFVLTKHGGHLGYFEGGFIIPKEVTWLDRAIVEYADAIVKITSESDLSSSDTSERVQSEQSPSYE
;
A
#
# COMPACT_ATOMS: atom_id res chain seq x y z
N MET A 1 5.82 76.67 0.42
CA MET A 1 5.00 75.89 -0.54
C MET A 1 5.75 74.60 -0.83
N ASP A 2 5.60 73.67 0.10
CA ASP A 2 6.10 72.30 0.00
C ASP A 2 5.41 71.61 -1.17
N LYS A 3 6.18 71.13 -2.13
CA LYS A 3 5.74 70.05 -3.00
C LYS A 3 6.35 68.77 -2.44
N LEU A 4 5.56 68.09 -1.61
CA LEU A 4 5.56 66.64 -1.51
C LEU A 4 5.47 66.07 -2.93
N GLN A 5 6.62 65.75 -3.51
CA GLN A 5 6.66 64.85 -4.65
C GLN A 5 6.67 63.45 -4.05
N SER A 6 5.49 62.84 -4.11
CA SER A 6 5.25 61.45 -3.75
C SER A 6 6.30 60.58 -4.43
N ASP A 7 7.07 59.85 -3.63
CA ASP A 7 7.74 58.63 -4.06
C ASP A 7 6.67 57.65 -4.51
N THR A 8 6.28 57.79 -5.77
CA THR A 8 5.49 56.82 -6.49
C THR A 8 6.42 55.66 -6.70
N VAL A 9 6.29 54.65 -5.82
CA VAL A 9 6.88 53.32 -5.98
C VAL A 9 6.63 52.91 -7.43
N THR A 10 7.68 53.00 -8.23
CA THR A 10 7.65 52.68 -9.65
C THR A 10 7.24 51.23 -9.79
N MET A 11 6.22 51.00 -10.63
CA MET A 11 5.67 49.68 -10.89
C MET A 11 6.80 48.68 -11.13
N SER A 12 6.77 47.58 -10.38
CA SER A 12 7.68 46.45 -10.51
C SER A 12 7.88 46.11 -11.98
N ASP A 13 9.14 46.16 -12.44
CA ASP A 13 9.58 45.67 -13.75
C ASP A 13 8.89 44.33 -14.09
N PRO A 14 8.31 44.15 -15.31
CA PRO A 14 7.56 42.94 -15.67
C PRO A 14 8.29 41.64 -15.37
N LEU A 15 9.63 41.61 -15.46
CA LEU A 15 10.44 40.45 -15.09
C LEU A 15 10.41 40.17 -13.58
N THR A 16 10.45 41.22 -12.76
CA THR A 16 10.33 41.13 -11.30
C THR A 16 8.95 40.61 -10.91
N LEU A 17 7.88 41.11 -11.56
CA LEU A 17 6.51 40.61 -11.33
C LEU A 17 6.38 39.13 -11.72
N LEU A 18 6.93 38.74 -12.89
CA LEU A 18 6.94 37.36 -13.34
C LEU A 18 7.70 36.45 -12.36
N LEU A 19 8.86 36.88 -11.87
CA LEU A 19 9.65 36.14 -10.90
C LEU A 19 8.91 35.97 -9.58
N LEU A 20 8.24 37.01 -9.07
CA LEU A 20 7.41 36.93 -7.87
C LEU A 20 6.22 35.97 -8.06
N ILE A 21 5.58 35.98 -9.22
CA ILE A 21 4.52 35.02 -9.57
C ILE A 21 5.07 33.59 -9.56
N ILE A 22 6.23 33.35 -10.19
CA ILE A 22 6.86 32.03 -10.20
C ILE A 22 7.20 31.58 -8.77
N LEU A 23 7.81 32.44 -7.95
CA LEU A 23 8.13 32.13 -6.56
C LEU A 23 6.88 31.85 -5.72
N PHE A 24 5.80 32.60 -5.92
CA PHE A 24 4.53 32.35 -5.25
C PHE A 24 3.89 31.03 -5.68
N LEU A 25 3.92 30.71 -6.97
CA LEU A 25 3.45 29.43 -7.48
C LEU A 25 4.28 28.28 -6.94
N LEU A 26 5.61 28.41 -6.89
CA LEU A 26 6.49 27.42 -6.25
C LEU A 26 6.18 27.28 -4.76
N TYR A 27 6.03 28.38 -4.02
CA TYR A 27 5.66 28.37 -2.61
C TYR A 27 4.35 27.60 -2.37
N ARG A 28 3.35 27.81 -3.24
CA ARG A 28 2.09 27.06 -3.19
C ARG A 28 2.27 25.59 -3.59
N LEU A 29 2.95 25.29 -4.68
CA LEU A 29 3.16 23.91 -5.18
C LEU A 29 3.95 23.03 -4.21
N LEU A 30 4.90 23.63 -3.49
CA LEU A 30 5.74 22.98 -2.49
C LEU A 30 5.08 22.89 -1.11
N HIS A 31 3.89 23.51 -0.94
CA HIS A 31 3.18 23.60 0.34
C HIS A 31 4.08 24.06 1.50
N LEU A 32 4.97 25.02 1.27
CA LEU A 32 5.98 25.42 2.28
C LEU A 32 5.35 25.96 3.57
N ALA A 33 4.17 26.59 3.47
CA ALA A 33 3.37 27.08 4.59
C ALA A 33 2.79 25.98 5.49
N SER A 34 2.68 24.75 4.98
CA SER A 34 2.02 23.66 5.69
C SER A 34 2.86 23.23 6.88
N LEU A 35 2.25 23.14 8.06
CA LEU A 35 2.93 22.63 9.26
C LEU A 35 2.92 21.10 9.27
N ALA A 36 3.98 20.53 9.83
CA ALA A 36 4.03 19.12 10.19
C ALA A 36 2.98 18.86 11.28
N GLU A 37 2.33 17.70 11.21
CA GLU A 37 1.28 17.31 12.13
C GLU A 37 1.48 15.85 12.54
N THR A 38 0.93 15.50 13.70
CA THR A 38 0.81 14.09 14.10
C THR A 38 -0.18 13.37 13.19
N PRO A 39 0.07 12.09 12.84
CA PRO A 39 -0.89 11.29 12.08
C PRO A 39 -2.23 11.21 12.82
N LYS A 40 -3.34 11.35 12.09
CA LYS A 40 -4.68 11.14 12.63
C LYS A 40 -4.96 9.66 12.75
N HIS A 41 -5.47 9.22 13.89
CA HIS A 41 -5.84 7.83 14.13
C HIS A 41 -7.36 7.70 14.13
N PHE A 42 -7.85 6.67 13.43
CA PHE A 42 -9.24 6.26 13.41
C PHE A 42 -9.29 4.79 13.79
N TYR A 43 -10.03 4.48 14.84
CA TYR A 43 -10.23 3.14 15.36
C TYR A 43 -11.47 3.16 16.25
N LYS A 44 -12.05 1.98 16.51
CA LYS A 44 -13.23 1.87 17.37
C LYS A 44 -12.94 2.43 18.76
N GLU A 45 -13.83 3.28 19.28
CA GLU A 45 -13.64 3.92 20.58
C GLU A 45 -13.31 2.92 21.70
N LYS A 46 -12.39 3.33 22.59
CA LYS A 46 -11.98 2.56 23.78
C LYS A 46 -11.35 1.19 23.48
N SER A 47 -10.81 0.96 22.27
CA SER A 47 -10.05 -0.26 21.96
C SER A 47 -8.71 -0.30 22.72
N ALA A 48 -8.66 -1.06 23.82
CA ALA A 48 -7.45 -1.26 24.62
C ALA A 48 -6.29 -1.84 23.80
N PHE A 49 -6.61 -2.71 22.84
CA PHE A 49 -5.64 -3.29 21.91
C PHE A 49 -4.96 -2.19 21.07
N ILE A 50 -5.72 -1.28 20.47
CA ILE A 50 -5.14 -0.19 19.68
C ILE A 50 -4.38 0.81 20.56
N SER A 51 -4.85 1.08 21.78
CA SER A 51 -4.09 1.90 22.73
C SER A 51 -2.72 1.29 23.06
N ALA A 52 -2.63 -0.03 23.22
CA ALA A 52 -1.36 -0.73 23.44
C ALA A 52 -0.43 -0.65 22.21
N ILE A 53 -0.99 -0.76 20.99
CA ILE A 53 -0.24 -0.56 19.74
C ILE A 53 0.33 0.85 19.66
N LEU A 54 -0.49 1.89 19.87
CA LEU A 54 -0.06 3.29 19.79
C LEU A 54 1.01 3.62 20.84
N LYS A 55 0.94 3.01 22.03
CA LYS A 55 1.99 3.13 23.07
C LYS A 55 3.31 2.48 22.62
N SER A 56 3.23 1.41 21.83
CA SER A 56 4.39 0.65 21.35
C SER A 56 4.97 1.18 20.03
N CYS A 57 4.26 2.09 19.34
CA CYS A 57 4.65 2.64 18.03
C CYS A 57 4.86 4.16 18.10
N PRO A 58 6.05 4.65 18.55
CA PRO A 58 6.36 6.08 18.59
C PRO A 58 6.20 6.79 17.25
N THR A 59 6.41 6.11 16.13
CA THR A 59 6.30 6.69 14.79
C THR A 59 4.87 7.12 14.47
N LEU A 60 3.87 6.40 14.97
CA LEU A 60 2.46 6.73 14.75
C LEU A 60 1.98 7.89 15.63
N THR A 61 2.65 8.16 16.75
CA THR A 61 2.23 9.17 17.74
C THR A 61 3.04 10.46 17.68
N LYS A 62 4.23 10.44 17.09
CA LYS A 62 5.06 11.63 16.85
C LYS A 62 4.70 12.33 15.56
N GLU A 63 5.06 13.60 15.48
CA GLU A 63 4.90 14.38 14.26
C GLU A 63 5.68 13.76 13.09
N TYR A 64 5.02 13.64 11.95
CA TYR A 64 5.68 13.27 10.71
C TYR A 64 6.31 14.52 10.07
N ILE A 65 7.63 14.55 10.00
CA ILE A 65 8.41 15.69 9.49
C ILE A 65 8.98 15.35 8.10
N PRO A 66 8.32 15.74 7.01
CA PRO A 66 8.83 15.53 5.66
C PRO A 66 10.00 16.49 5.34
N PRO A 67 10.80 16.21 4.27
CA PRO A 67 11.83 17.13 3.80
C PRO A 67 11.31 18.55 3.60
N PHE A 68 12.02 19.55 4.12
CA PHE A 68 11.49 20.91 4.23
C PHE A 68 11.06 21.50 2.88
N LEU A 69 11.91 21.39 1.86
CA LEU A 69 11.72 22.12 0.61
C LEU A 69 10.62 21.52 -0.29
N TRP A 70 10.45 20.20 -0.29
CA TRP A 70 9.59 19.51 -1.26
C TRP A 70 8.71 18.42 -0.65
N GLY A 71 9.03 17.94 0.55
CA GLY A 71 8.37 16.78 1.14
C GLY A 71 6.91 17.05 1.55
N LYS A 72 6.48 18.32 1.64
CA LYS A 72 5.07 18.68 1.91
C LYS A 72 4.19 18.64 0.65
N SER A 73 4.78 18.37 -0.51
CA SER A 73 4.06 18.17 -1.77
C SER A 73 3.88 16.68 -2.05
N GLY A 74 2.66 16.17 -1.89
CA GLY A 74 2.33 14.78 -2.20
C GLY A 74 2.65 14.38 -3.65
N HIS A 75 2.58 15.34 -4.59
CA HIS A 75 3.02 15.13 -5.97
C HIS A 75 4.51 14.84 -6.08
N LEU A 76 5.36 15.65 -5.44
CA LEU A 76 6.81 15.47 -5.47
C LEU A 76 7.20 14.19 -4.74
N GLN A 77 6.61 13.91 -3.57
CA GLN A 77 6.81 12.64 -2.88
C GLN A 77 6.52 11.44 -3.78
N THR A 78 5.38 11.45 -4.47
CA THR A 78 4.96 10.37 -5.38
C THR A 78 5.92 10.20 -6.56
N VAL A 79 6.29 11.31 -7.23
CA VAL A 79 7.16 11.27 -8.42
C VAL A 79 8.58 10.85 -8.04
N ILE A 80 9.11 11.38 -6.94
CA ILE A 80 10.45 11.04 -6.46
C ILE A 80 10.50 9.56 -6.08
N TYR A 81 9.50 9.06 -5.35
CA TYR A 81 9.41 7.63 -5.02
C TYR A 81 9.31 6.76 -6.27
N ALA A 82 8.48 7.13 -7.25
CA ALA A 82 8.35 6.36 -8.49
C ALA A 82 9.65 6.30 -9.32
N LYS A 83 10.52 7.32 -9.22
CA LYS A 83 11.78 7.40 -9.97
C LYS A 83 12.98 6.81 -9.23
N LEU A 84 13.10 7.09 -7.93
CA LEU A 84 14.25 6.69 -7.12
C LEU A 84 14.00 5.39 -6.34
N GLY A 85 12.73 5.00 -6.17
CA GLY A 85 12.35 3.96 -5.23
C GLY A 85 12.77 4.33 -3.81
N ARG A 86 13.27 3.34 -3.06
CA ARG A 86 13.94 3.58 -1.78
C ARG A 86 15.29 4.26 -2.03
N VAL A 87 15.65 5.23 -1.20
CA VAL A 87 16.96 5.92 -1.30
C VAL A 87 18.03 5.02 -0.70
N LYS A 88 18.97 4.54 -1.54
CA LYS A 88 20.09 3.67 -1.13
C LYS A 88 19.68 2.46 -0.27
N PRO A 89 18.72 1.61 -0.71
CA PRO A 89 18.36 0.44 0.07
C PRO A 89 19.60 -0.46 0.20
N LYS A 90 19.83 -1.00 1.41
CA LYS A 90 20.75 -2.15 1.54
C LYS A 90 20.22 -3.24 0.63
N LYS A 91 20.97 -3.59 -0.41
CA LYS A 91 20.59 -4.69 -1.30
C LYS A 91 20.61 -5.97 -0.45
N PRO A 92 19.52 -6.73 -0.36
CA PRO A 92 19.58 -8.03 0.32
C PRO A 92 20.60 -8.91 -0.41
N GLU A 93 21.60 -9.40 0.32
CA GLU A 93 22.52 -10.41 -0.18
C GLU A 93 21.78 -11.75 -0.20
N GLY A 94 21.34 -12.18 -1.37
CA GLY A 94 20.76 -13.53 -1.54
C GLY A 94 21.87 -14.57 -1.41
N LYS A 95 21.69 -15.55 -0.51
CA LYS A 95 22.60 -16.70 -0.39
C LYS A 95 21.97 -17.91 -1.07
N ARG A 96 22.66 -18.47 -2.06
CA ARG A 96 22.27 -19.72 -2.72
C ARG A 96 22.43 -20.88 -1.76
N HIS A 97 21.35 -21.60 -1.51
CA HIS A 97 21.37 -22.82 -0.71
C HIS A 97 21.52 -24.03 -1.61
N TYR A 98 22.28 -25.03 -1.15
CA TYR A 98 22.50 -26.29 -1.85
C TYR A 98 22.12 -27.43 -0.90
N ILE A 99 21.32 -28.37 -1.38
CA ILE A 99 20.96 -29.61 -0.69
C ILE A 99 21.38 -30.77 -1.59
N VAL A 100 22.13 -31.73 -1.04
CA VAL A 100 22.43 -33.00 -1.74
C VAL A 100 21.31 -33.97 -1.43
N MET A 101 20.66 -34.48 -2.47
CA MET A 101 19.54 -35.40 -2.41
C MET A 101 20.05 -36.85 -2.19
N PRO A 102 19.19 -37.76 -1.70
CA PRO A 102 19.58 -39.15 -1.41
C PRO A 102 20.10 -39.96 -2.61
N ASP A 103 19.78 -39.55 -3.84
CA ASP A 103 20.25 -40.15 -5.10
C ASP A 103 21.58 -39.57 -5.59
N GLY A 104 22.18 -38.64 -4.83
CA GLY A 104 23.43 -37.97 -5.18
C GLY A 104 23.26 -36.70 -6.02
N ALA A 105 22.04 -36.31 -6.40
CA ALA A 105 21.80 -35.06 -7.11
C ALA A 105 21.93 -33.84 -6.18
N THR A 106 22.41 -32.70 -6.69
CA THR A 106 22.44 -31.44 -5.93
C THR A 106 21.30 -30.54 -6.35
N MET A 107 20.39 -30.24 -5.43
CA MET A 107 19.36 -29.23 -5.59
C MET A 107 19.89 -27.89 -5.06
N SER A 108 19.99 -26.88 -5.92
CA SER A 108 20.29 -25.51 -5.50
C SER A 108 19.05 -24.62 -5.58
N PHE A 109 18.78 -23.82 -4.56
CA PHE A 109 17.72 -22.81 -4.60
C PHE A 109 18.23 -21.45 -4.10
N ASP A 110 17.88 -20.41 -4.84
CA ASP A 110 17.87 -19.04 -4.36
C ASP A 110 16.44 -18.72 -3.95
N VAL A 111 16.24 -18.11 -2.78
CA VAL A 111 14.91 -17.59 -2.42
C VAL A 111 14.69 -16.33 -3.25
N PHE A 112 14.05 -16.50 -4.42
CA PHE A 112 12.98 -15.68 -5.02
C PHE A 112 12.69 -16.20 -6.44
N ASP A 113 11.73 -17.13 -6.60
CA ASP A 113 10.76 -17.16 -7.71
C ASP A 113 9.72 -18.28 -7.46
N PRO A 114 8.41 -18.08 -7.74
CA PRO A 114 7.44 -19.15 -7.70
C PRO A 114 7.52 -20.00 -8.97
N HIS A 115 8.01 -21.23 -8.85
CA HIS A 115 7.76 -22.25 -9.87
C HIS A 115 6.29 -22.71 -9.78
N ASN A 116 5.57 -22.52 -10.89
CA ASN A 116 4.15 -22.85 -11.14
C ASN A 116 3.12 -21.91 -10.48
N ALA A 117 3.20 -20.61 -10.78
CA ALA A 117 2.02 -19.75 -10.66
C ALA A 117 1.00 -20.16 -11.75
N GLY A 118 -0.09 -20.81 -11.33
CA GLY A 118 -1.29 -20.91 -12.17
C GLY A 118 -1.73 -19.51 -12.59
N GLU A 119 -2.17 -19.34 -13.83
CA GLU A 119 -2.44 -18.01 -14.38
C GLU A 119 -3.60 -17.37 -13.63
N LYS A 120 -3.35 -16.24 -12.94
CA LYS A 120 -4.25 -15.08 -12.78
C LYS A 120 -3.70 -14.16 -11.70
N GLY A 121 -2.98 -13.10 -12.09
CA GLY A 121 -2.37 -12.15 -11.16
C GLY A 121 -3.38 -11.60 -10.14
N GLY A 122 -3.20 -11.91 -8.86
CA GLY A 122 -4.11 -11.47 -7.80
C GLY A 122 -3.99 -12.26 -6.50
N THR A 123 -5.15 -12.65 -5.98
CA THR A 123 -5.34 -13.35 -4.70
C THR A 123 -4.90 -14.82 -4.76
N GLU A 124 -4.91 -15.40 -5.96
CA GLU A 124 -4.62 -16.80 -6.25
C GLU A 124 -3.12 -17.10 -6.15
N GLU A 125 -2.24 -16.26 -6.70
CA GLU A 125 -0.79 -16.44 -6.48
C GLU A 125 -0.40 -16.19 -5.03
N LEU A 126 -1.07 -15.24 -4.36
CA LEU A 126 -0.88 -15.04 -2.93
C LEU A 126 -1.27 -16.30 -2.15
N ASP A 127 -2.41 -16.93 -2.46
CA ASP A 127 -2.84 -18.17 -1.82
C ASP A 127 -1.86 -19.31 -2.07
N ALA A 128 -1.37 -19.46 -3.30
CA ALA A 128 -0.39 -20.48 -3.66
C ALA A 128 0.92 -20.31 -2.88
N MET A 129 1.43 -19.07 -2.79
CA MET A 129 2.62 -18.75 -2.00
C MET A 129 2.41 -19.02 -0.51
N VAL A 130 1.31 -18.52 0.05
CA VAL A 130 0.97 -18.69 1.48
C VAL A 130 0.80 -20.17 1.82
N THR A 131 0.09 -20.92 0.98
CA THR A 131 -0.10 -22.37 1.16
C THR A 131 1.24 -23.10 1.19
N LYS A 132 2.15 -22.77 0.27
CA LYS A 132 3.50 -23.34 0.27
C LYS A 132 4.27 -23.01 1.54
N LEU A 133 4.20 -21.77 2.02
CA LEU A 133 4.86 -21.34 3.26
C LEU A 133 4.29 -22.06 4.49
N MET A 134 2.96 -22.22 4.57
CA MET A 134 2.32 -22.93 5.68
C MET A 134 2.66 -24.43 5.68
N VAL A 135 2.90 -25.05 4.52
CA VAL A 135 3.40 -26.43 4.45
C VAL A 135 4.84 -26.54 4.95
N LEU A 136 5.70 -25.58 4.62
CA LEU A 136 7.11 -25.58 5.05
C LEU A 136 7.28 -25.20 6.52
N PHE A 137 6.40 -24.35 7.05
CA PHE A 137 6.49 -23.79 8.39
C PHE A 137 5.11 -23.80 9.09
N PRO A 138 4.54 -24.99 9.40
CA PRO A 138 3.15 -25.12 9.87
C PRO A 138 2.87 -24.40 11.20
N GLU A 139 3.86 -24.32 12.08
CA GLU A 139 3.75 -23.68 13.40
C GLU A 139 3.97 -22.15 13.35
N ARG A 140 4.28 -21.58 12.18
CA ARG A 140 4.58 -20.15 12.06
C ARG A 140 3.38 -19.39 11.52
N LYS A 141 3.06 -18.27 12.15
CA LYS A 141 2.12 -17.29 11.61
C LYS A 141 2.86 -16.25 10.79
N LEU A 142 2.19 -15.74 9.77
CA LEU A 142 2.75 -14.78 8.82
C LEU A 142 2.31 -13.35 9.14
N LEU A 143 3.08 -12.37 8.68
CA LEU A 143 2.68 -10.96 8.61
C LEU A 143 2.44 -10.63 7.14
N LEU A 144 1.29 -10.03 6.83
CA LEU A 144 0.92 -9.72 5.45
C LEU A 144 0.89 -8.22 5.22
N VAL A 145 1.69 -7.72 4.29
CA VAL A 145 1.80 -6.29 3.98
C VAL A 145 1.58 -6.06 2.49
N GLY A 146 0.65 -5.18 2.14
CA GLY A 146 0.31 -4.82 0.77
C GLY A 146 0.40 -3.33 0.53
N PHE A 147 1.03 -2.93 -0.58
CA PHE A 147 1.19 -1.54 -0.98
C PHE A 147 0.38 -1.23 -2.24
N SER A 148 -0.34 -0.11 -2.26
CA SER A 148 -1.19 0.31 -3.37
C SER A 148 -2.15 -0.81 -3.79
N MET A 149 -2.11 -1.30 -5.03
CA MET A 149 -2.89 -2.46 -5.47
C MET A 149 -2.66 -3.71 -4.61
N GLY A 150 -1.45 -3.90 -4.06
CA GLY A 150 -1.17 -4.98 -3.12
C GLY A 150 -1.99 -4.89 -1.83
N GLY A 151 -2.31 -3.67 -1.36
CA GLY A 151 -3.18 -3.49 -0.20
C GLY A 151 -4.61 -3.97 -0.46
N ASN A 152 -5.12 -3.76 -1.67
CA ASN A 152 -6.41 -4.32 -2.11
C ASN A 152 -6.35 -5.85 -2.11
N ILE A 153 -5.32 -6.44 -2.72
CA ILE A 153 -5.12 -7.91 -2.75
C ILE A 153 -5.09 -8.49 -1.33
N VAL A 154 -4.37 -7.85 -0.39
CA VAL A 154 -4.32 -8.28 1.01
C VAL A 154 -5.70 -8.32 1.65
N MET A 155 -6.47 -7.24 1.53
CA MET A 155 -7.81 -7.17 2.13
C MET A 155 -8.80 -8.12 1.46
N LYS A 156 -8.69 -8.30 0.13
CA LYS A 156 -9.50 -9.26 -0.62
C LYS A 156 -9.19 -10.69 -0.17
N TYR A 157 -7.93 -11.10 -0.21
CA TYR A 157 -7.48 -12.44 0.16
C TYR A 157 -7.91 -12.85 1.57
N LEU A 158 -7.76 -11.96 2.55
CA LEU A 158 -8.16 -12.21 3.93
C LEU A 158 -9.68 -12.33 4.08
N GLY A 159 -10.45 -11.66 3.22
CA GLY A 159 -11.91 -11.59 3.27
C GLY A 159 -12.63 -12.62 2.40
N GLU A 160 -11.94 -13.28 1.47
CA GLU A 160 -12.51 -14.34 0.62
C GLU A 160 -12.83 -15.62 1.39
N LYS A 161 -11.93 -16.02 2.29
CA LYS A 161 -12.08 -17.22 3.12
C LYS A 161 -11.69 -16.88 4.54
N GLN A 162 -12.57 -17.18 5.50
CA GLN A 162 -12.27 -16.95 6.93
C GLN A 162 -11.02 -17.71 7.39
N GLU A 163 -10.78 -18.89 6.81
CA GLU A 163 -9.60 -19.71 7.11
C GLU A 163 -8.27 -19.04 6.75
N ASN A 164 -8.26 -18.12 5.78
CA ASN A 164 -7.05 -17.40 5.41
C ASN A 164 -6.54 -16.56 6.58
N GLN A 165 -7.43 -15.96 7.37
CA GLN A 165 -7.07 -15.10 8.51
C GLN A 165 -6.27 -15.86 9.58
N LYS A 166 -6.54 -17.16 9.78
CA LYS A 166 -5.85 -18.00 10.78
C LYS A 166 -4.34 -18.13 10.52
N LYS A 167 -3.91 -17.92 9.28
CA LYS A 167 -2.52 -18.02 8.83
C LYS A 167 -1.68 -16.79 9.20
N PHE A 168 -2.32 -15.68 9.61
CA PHE A 168 -1.66 -14.39 9.81
C PHE A 168 -1.79 -13.86 11.24
N LEU A 169 -0.76 -13.16 11.71
CA LEU A 169 -0.80 -12.36 12.93
C LEU A 169 -1.50 -11.02 12.70
N CYS A 170 -1.27 -10.39 11.56
CA CYS A 170 -1.95 -9.18 11.14
C CYS A 170 -1.86 -8.97 9.63
N GLY A 171 -2.76 -8.13 9.10
CA GLY A 171 -2.69 -7.59 7.74
C GLY A 171 -2.39 -6.10 7.75
N MET A 172 -1.62 -5.62 6.78
CA MET A 172 -1.33 -4.20 6.59
C MET A 172 -1.62 -3.79 5.15
N SER A 173 -2.37 -2.72 4.99
CA SER A 173 -2.87 -2.21 3.72
C SER A 173 -2.50 -0.74 3.57
N ILE A 174 -1.57 -0.44 2.67
CA ILE A 174 -0.92 0.87 2.57
C ILE A 174 -1.31 1.56 1.26
N CYS A 175 -1.81 2.79 1.33
CA CYS A 175 -2.13 3.68 0.19
C CYS A 175 -2.93 3.01 -0.94
N GLN A 176 -3.99 2.28 -0.61
CA GLN A 176 -4.76 1.53 -1.60
C GLN A 176 -6.05 2.23 -2.06
N GLY A 177 -6.63 1.73 -3.16
CA GLY A 177 -7.84 2.29 -3.78
C GLY A 177 -9.19 1.66 -3.37
N TYR A 178 -9.20 0.52 -2.67
CA TYR A 178 -10.36 -0.24 -2.16
C TYR A 178 -11.40 -0.73 -3.18
N ASP A 179 -11.91 0.16 -4.03
CA ASP A 179 -12.99 -0.08 -4.98
C ASP A 179 -12.66 0.48 -6.37
N CYS A 180 -12.39 -0.40 -7.32
CA CYS A 180 -11.99 -0.04 -8.67
C CYS A 180 -13.11 0.71 -9.42
N ASN A 181 -14.38 0.33 -9.21
CA ASN A 181 -15.52 0.99 -9.88
C ASN A 181 -15.68 2.44 -9.42
N THR A 182 -15.42 2.72 -8.14
CA THR A 182 -15.46 4.06 -7.55
C THR A 182 -14.20 4.85 -7.88
N ALA A 183 -13.03 4.19 -7.87
CA ALA A 183 -11.74 4.84 -8.10
C ALA A 183 -11.53 5.26 -9.57
N MET A 184 -11.91 4.43 -10.54
CA MET A 184 -11.59 4.68 -11.95
C MET A 184 -12.18 5.99 -12.51
N PRO A 185 -13.45 6.36 -12.25
CA PRO A 185 -13.97 7.66 -12.69
C PRO A 185 -13.16 8.84 -12.11
N LEU A 186 -12.80 8.77 -10.83
CA LEU A 186 -12.02 9.81 -10.15
C LEU A 186 -10.61 9.96 -10.75
N TYR A 187 -10.04 8.85 -11.24
CA TYR A 187 -8.73 8.83 -11.87
C TYR A 187 -8.69 9.50 -13.26
N LEU A 188 -9.84 9.64 -13.91
CA LEU A 188 -9.96 10.33 -15.20
C LEU A 188 -10.09 11.86 -15.05
N GLU A 189 -10.23 12.35 -13.81
CA GLU A 189 -10.29 13.78 -13.51
C GLU A 189 -8.91 14.43 -13.57
N TRP A 190 -8.87 15.72 -13.95
CA TRP A 190 -7.66 16.53 -13.90
C TRP A 190 -7.36 17.09 -12.50
N TYR A 191 -8.32 17.00 -11.58
CA TYR A 191 -8.13 17.41 -10.19
C TYR A 191 -6.98 16.61 -9.56
N HIS A 192 -6.04 17.31 -8.94
CA HIS A 192 -4.76 16.75 -8.47
C HIS A 192 -3.99 15.94 -9.53
N MET A 193 -3.99 16.39 -10.80
CA MET A 193 -3.19 15.76 -11.87
C MET A 193 -3.41 14.26 -12.07
N ARG A 194 -4.53 13.71 -11.58
CA ARG A 194 -4.82 12.26 -11.57
C ARG A 194 -4.76 11.64 -12.95
N ARG A 195 -5.39 12.30 -13.93
CA ARG A 195 -5.32 11.89 -15.33
C ARG A 195 -3.89 11.83 -15.89
N GLY A 196 -3.00 12.72 -15.42
CA GLY A 196 -1.59 12.69 -15.79
C GLY A 196 -0.88 11.43 -15.27
N TYR A 197 -1.13 11.04 -14.02
CA TYR A 197 -0.62 9.78 -13.49
C TYR A 197 -1.21 8.57 -14.21
N MET A 198 -2.52 8.57 -14.50
CA MET A 198 -3.14 7.50 -15.26
C MET A 198 -2.55 7.35 -16.66
N TYR A 199 -2.27 8.47 -17.32
CA TYR A 199 -1.61 8.45 -18.62
C TYR A 199 -0.22 7.80 -18.53
N ALA A 200 0.59 8.20 -17.53
CA ALA A 200 1.91 7.61 -17.31
C ALA A 200 1.83 6.10 -17.00
N MET A 201 0.89 5.67 -16.15
CA MET A 201 0.70 4.25 -15.84
C MET A 201 0.17 3.46 -17.05
N THR A 202 -0.73 4.03 -17.85
CA THR A 202 -1.21 3.44 -19.10
C THR A 202 -0.05 3.24 -20.08
N ALA A 203 0.83 4.25 -20.22
CA ALA A 203 2.02 4.16 -21.07
C ALA A 203 3.00 3.08 -20.58
N ASN A 204 3.25 3.02 -19.27
CA ASN A 204 4.10 1.99 -18.67
C ASN A 204 3.54 0.57 -18.88
N LEU A 205 2.23 0.37 -18.66
CA LEU A 205 1.58 -0.91 -18.89
C LEU A 205 1.69 -1.32 -20.36
N LYS A 206 1.42 -0.40 -21.30
CA LYS A 206 1.60 -0.69 -22.74
C LYS A 206 3.04 -1.05 -23.08
N SER A 207 4.02 -0.39 -22.48
CA SER A 207 5.44 -0.72 -22.66
C SER A 207 5.74 -2.15 -22.19
N LEU A 208 5.26 -2.51 -20.99
CA LEU A 208 5.40 -3.87 -20.44
C LEU A 208 4.72 -4.91 -21.33
N MET A 209 3.52 -4.62 -21.81
CA MET A 209 2.77 -5.49 -22.71
C MET A 209 3.48 -5.70 -24.05
N ARG A 210 4.14 -4.68 -24.59
CA ARG A 210 5.00 -4.82 -25.79
C ARG A 210 6.22 -5.67 -25.51
N HIS A 211 6.87 -5.47 -24.37
CA HIS A 211 8.06 -6.24 -23.99
C HIS A 211 7.74 -7.74 -23.84
N HIS A 212 6.60 -8.07 -23.25
CA HIS A 212 6.14 -9.45 -23.07
C HIS A 212 5.12 -9.89 -24.13
N ARG A 213 5.11 -9.25 -25.30
CA ARG A 213 4.09 -9.48 -26.34
C ARG A 213 3.96 -10.96 -26.70
N ASN A 214 5.08 -11.67 -26.84
CA ASN A 214 5.09 -13.08 -27.23
C ASN A 214 4.34 -13.98 -26.23
N ILE A 215 4.38 -13.64 -24.94
CA ILE A 215 3.71 -14.40 -23.88
C ILE A 215 2.24 -13.97 -23.77
N LEU A 216 1.96 -12.68 -23.92
CA LEU A 216 0.62 -12.11 -23.71
C LEU A 216 -0.30 -12.27 -24.93
N PHE A 217 0.27 -12.27 -26.13
CA PHE A 217 -0.45 -12.27 -27.42
C PHE A 217 0.01 -13.36 -28.39
N GLY A 218 0.93 -14.25 -27.97
CA GLY A 218 1.38 -15.37 -28.80
C GLY A 218 0.30 -16.44 -29.01
N GLU A 219 0.63 -17.44 -29.80
CA GLU A 219 -0.30 -18.51 -30.21
C GLU A 219 -0.95 -19.22 -29.01
N GLU A 220 -0.19 -19.48 -27.95
CA GLU A 220 -0.71 -20.13 -26.75
C GLU A 220 -1.78 -19.28 -26.04
N ALA A 221 -1.52 -17.99 -25.87
CA ALA A 221 -2.46 -17.06 -25.26
C ALA A 221 -3.73 -16.91 -26.11
N GLN A 222 -3.58 -16.84 -27.44
CA GLN A 222 -4.72 -16.77 -28.35
C GLN A 222 -5.56 -18.05 -28.34
N ARG A 223 -4.92 -19.22 -28.29
CA ARG A 223 -5.62 -20.51 -28.15
C ARG A 223 -6.41 -20.59 -26.85
N LYS A 224 -5.89 -20.00 -25.78
CA LYS A 224 -6.49 -20.09 -24.44
C LYS A 224 -7.59 -19.08 -24.18
N PHE A 225 -7.38 -17.82 -24.55
CA PHE A 225 -8.25 -16.70 -24.22
C PHE A 225 -8.99 -16.12 -25.43
N GLY A 226 -8.75 -16.67 -26.62
CA GLY A 226 -9.28 -16.16 -27.88
C GLY A 226 -8.42 -15.07 -28.52
N PRO A 227 -8.77 -14.63 -29.73
CA PRO A 227 -8.02 -13.60 -30.44
C PRO A 227 -8.20 -12.23 -29.76
N PHE A 228 -7.08 -11.53 -29.55
CA PHE A 228 -7.06 -10.15 -29.08
C PHE A 228 -6.78 -9.18 -30.22
N ASP A 229 -7.48 -8.05 -30.22
CA ASP A 229 -7.20 -6.94 -31.15
C ASP A 229 -6.07 -6.08 -30.56
N GLU A 230 -4.83 -6.45 -30.87
CA GLU A 230 -3.64 -5.77 -30.37
C GLU A 230 -3.60 -4.29 -30.76
N GLU A 231 -4.05 -3.95 -31.98
CA GLU A 231 -4.06 -2.58 -32.46
C GLU A 231 -4.96 -1.70 -31.57
N LYS A 232 -6.17 -2.17 -31.26
CA LYS A 232 -7.07 -1.46 -30.33
C LYS A 232 -6.51 -1.38 -28.92
N ILE A 233 -5.87 -2.44 -28.42
CA ILE A 233 -5.28 -2.44 -27.08
C ILE A 233 -4.15 -1.42 -26.97
N PHE A 234 -3.25 -1.37 -27.96
CA PHE A 234 -2.13 -0.41 -27.92
C PHE A 234 -2.54 1.03 -28.25
N ALA A 235 -3.66 1.22 -28.97
CA ALA A 235 -4.29 2.51 -29.21
C ALA A 235 -5.06 3.06 -27.99
N ALA A 236 -5.36 2.23 -26.99
CA ALA A 236 -6.06 2.65 -25.78
C ALA A 236 -5.34 3.80 -25.05
N THR A 237 -6.13 4.78 -24.61
CA THR A 237 -5.64 6.02 -23.96
C THR A 237 -5.81 6.02 -22.44
N SER A 238 -6.45 4.99 -21.88
CA SER A 238 -6.63 4.81 -20.43
C SER A 238 -6.41 3.36 -20.01
N LEU A 239 -6.00 3.17 -18.75
CA LEU A 239 -5.94 1.86 -18.11
C LEU A 239 -7.29 1.14 -18.16
N SER A 240 -8.39 1.86 -17.89
CA SER A 240 -9.73 1.29 -17.96
C SER A 240 -10.08 0.69 -19.31
N LYS A 241 -9.59 1.30 -20.40
CA LYS A 241 -9.82 0.76 -21.75
C LYS A 241 -8.95 -0.45 -22.03
N ILE A 242 -7.73 -0.50 -21.51
CA ILE A 242 -6.89 -1.70 -21.57
C ILE A 242 -7.55 -2.82 -20.75
N ASP A 243 -8.06 -2.53 -19.56
CA ASP A 243 -8.75 -3.52 -18.74
C ASP A 243 -9.99 -4.09 -19.44
N GLU A 244 -10.79 -3.25 -20.09
CA GLU A 244 -11.96 -3.70 -20.84
C GLU A 244 -11.58 -4.59 -22.04
N LEU A 245 -10.56 -4.18 -22.81
CA LEU A 245 -10.18 -4.85 -24.05
C LEU A 245 -9.32 -6.10 -23.82
N TYR A 246 -8.59 -6.15 -22.70
CA TYR A 246 -7.60 -7.18 -22.43
C TYR A 246 -7.82 -7.87 -21.08
N SER A 247 -7.67 -7.14 -19.95
CA SER A 247 -7.63 -7.75 -18.61
C SER A 247 -8.92 -8.51 -18.25
N ALA A 248 -10.08 -7.85 -18.42
CA ALA A 248 -11.39 -8.42 -18.14
C ALA A 248 -11.69 -9.62 -19.03
N ARG A 249 -11.40 -9.53 -20.34
CA ARG A 249 -11.58 -10.63 -21.29
C ARG A 249 -10.71 -11.82 -20.96
N ARG A 250 -9.42 -11.57 -20.70
CA ARG A 250 -8.46 -12.61 -20.29
C ARG A 250 -8.89 -13.28 -18.99
N ALA A 251 -9.48 -12.54 -18.06
CA ALA A 251 -9.99 -13.08 -16.81
C ALA A 251 -11.36 -13.77 -16.95
N GLY A 252 -12.01 -13.69 -18.12
CA GLY A 252 -13.28 -14.36 -18.42
C GLY A 252 -14.54 -13.56 -18.08
N TYR A 253 -14.44 -12.24 -17.97
CA TYR A 253 -15.58 -11.35 -17.68
C TYR A 253 -16.14 -10.74 -18.96
N ASP A 254 -17.47 -10.70 -19.05
CA ASP A 254 -18.17 -10.09 -20.19
C ASP A 254 -18.14 -8.56 -20.17
N ASN A 255 -18.00 -7.96 -18.98
CA ASN A 255 -17.98 -6.52 -18.82
C ASN A 255 -17.00 -6.06 -17.74
N LEU A 256 -16.52 -4.83 -17.91
CA LEU A 256 -15.53 -4.21 -17.03
C LEU A 256 -16.02 -3.99 -15.60
N ARG A 257 -17.33 -3.73 -15.43
CA ARG A 257 -17.91 -3.44 -14.11
C ARG A 257 -17.87 -4.65 -13.20
N ASP A 258 -18.17 -5.83 -13.74
CA ASP A 258 -18.11 -7.11 -13.03
C ASP A 258 -16.66 -7.48 -12.70
N TYR A 259 -15.75 -7.30 -13.67
CA TYR A 259 -14.32 -7.46 -13.44
C TYR A 259 -13.84 -6.57 -12.29
N TYR A 260 -14.14 -5.28 -12.31
CA TYR A 260 -13.77 -4.36 -11.24
C TYR A 260 -14.46 -4.62 -9.92
N ARG A 261 -15.73 -5.07 -9.92
CA ARG A 261 -16.41 -5.44 -8.67
C ARG A 261 -15.68 -6.59 -8.00
N ASP A 262 -15.29 -7.60 -8.78
CA ASP A 262 -14.60 -8.76 -8.25
C ASP A 262 -13.17 -8.44 -7.79
N HIS A 263 -12.45 -7.56 -8.50
CA HIS A 263 -11.09 -7.14 -8.13
C HIS A 263 -11.05 -6.04 -7.04
N SER A 264 -12.21 -5.64 -6.51
CA SER A 264 -12.31 -4.67 -5.42
C SER A 264 -12.37 -5.37 -4.07
N CYS A 265 -11.55 -4.95 -3.10
CA CYS A 265 -11.64 -5.50 -1.76
C CYS A 265 -12.78 -4.89 -0.93
N SER A 266 -13.49 -3.87 -1.43
CA SER A 266 -14.53 -3.12 -0.70
C SER A 266 -15.63 -3.99 -0.08
N ILE A 267 -15.97 -5.11 -0.72
CA ILE A 267 -16.92 -6.08 -0.18
C ILE A 267 -16.20 -7.06 0.76
N ASN A 268 -15.11 -7.67 0.30
CA ASN A 268 -14.39 -8.71 1.03
C ASN A 268 -13.83 -8.23 2.37
N MET A 269 -13.39 -6.97 2.45
CA MET A 269 -12.83 -6.41 3.68
C MET A 269 -13.80 -6.49 4.86
N ASN A 270 -15.12 -6.45 4.63
CA ASN A 270 -16.14 -6.56 5.69
C ASN A 270 -16.17 -7.93 6.40
N PHE A 271 -15.54 -8.95 5.80
CA PHE A 271 -15.40 -10.29 6.36
C PHE A 271 -14.08 -10.49 7.11
N VAL A 272 -13.15 -9.53 7.03
CA VAL A 272 -11.89 -9.56 7.79
C VAL A 272 -12.18 -9.06 9.21
N ARG A 273 -12.29 -9.97 10.19
CA ARG A 273 -12.75 -9.64 11.56
C ARG A 273 -11.90 -10.23 12.67
N ASP A 274 -11.12 -11.28 12.39
CA ASP A 274 -10.47 -12.05 13.46
C ASP A 274 -9.08 -11.50 13.81
N ILE A 275 -8.40 -10.91 12.81
CA ILE A 275 -7.03 -10.43 12.93
C ILE A 275 -6.94 -8.89 12.98
N PRO A 276 -5.91 -8.35 13.64
CA PRO A 276 -5.53 -6.94 13.54
C PRO A 276 -5.27 -6.51 12.10
N ILE A 277 -5.75 -5.31 11.75
CA ILE A 277 -5.53 -4.69 10.45
C ILE A 277 -4.97 -3.29 10.62
N PHE A 278 -3.88 -2.99 9.92
CA PHE A 278 -3.32 -1.65 9.82
C PHE A 278 -3.61 -1.06 8.45
N ILE A 279 -4.29 0.07 8.42
CA ILE A 279 -4.54 0.82 7.20
C ILE A 279 -3.82 2.15 7.29
N LEU A 280 -3.06 2.50 6.26
CA LEU A 280 -2.34 3.77 6.19
C LEU A 280 -2.62 4.48 4.87
N SER A 281 -2.98 5.76 4.95
CA SER A 281 -3.14 6.66 3.80
C SER A 281 -2.54 8.04 4.08
N ALA A 282 -2.31 8.82 3.02
CA ALA A 282 -1.95 10.23 3.11
C ALA A 282 -3.07 11.11 2.54
N ALA A 283 -3.36 12.23 3.18
CA ALA A 283 -4.41 13.16 2.75
C ALA A 283 -4.04 13.89 1.44
N ASP A 284 -2.73 14.02 1.15
CA ASP A 284 -2.21 14.61 -0.09
C ASP A 284 -1.82 13.57 -1.16
N ASP A 285 -2.28 12.32 -1.02
CA ASP A 285 -2.06 11.26 -2.02
C ASP A 285 -2.78 11.61 -3.34
N PRO A 286 -2.03 11.80 -4.45
CA PRO A 286 -2.66 12.13 -5.73
C PRO A 286 -3.44 10.94 -6.32
N LEU A 287 -3.12 9.70 -5.93
CA LEU A 287 -3.69 8.46 -6.45
C LEU A 287 -4.76 7.84 -5.54
N VAL A 288 -4.92 8.30 -4.31
CA VAL A 288 -6.00 7.85 -3.39
C VAL A 288 -6.86 9.05 -3.01
N PRO A 289 -7.89 9.39 -3.81
CA PRO A 289 -8.77 10.52 -3.54
C PRO A 289 -9.61 10.33 -2.28
N GLU A 290 -9.99 11.44 -1.64
CA GLU A 290 -10.75 11.49 -0.39
C GLU A 290 -12.02 10.61 -0.38
N PRO A 291 -12.84 10.55 -1.44
CA PRO A 291 -14.04 9.70 -1.45
C PRO A 291 -13.77 8.20 -1.26
N LEU A 292 -12.53 7.74 -1.50
CA LEU A 292 -12.13 6.35 -1.23
C LEU A 292 -11.78 6.13 0.25
N LEU A 293 -11.54 7.18 1.03
CA LEU A 293 -11.27 7.07 2.47
C LEU A 293 -12.52 6.74 3.29
N LYS A 294 -13.71 6.72 2.69
CA LYS A 294 -14.92 6.20 3.35
C LYS A 294 -14.80 4.72 3.72
N TYR A 295 -14.16 3.90 2.87
CA TYR A 295 -14.03 2.45 3.10
C TYR A 295 -13.29 2.12 4.40
N PRO A 296 -12.08 2.65 4.66
CA PRO A 296 -11.43 2.40 5.94
C PRO A 296 -12.17 3.04 7.12
N ARG A 297 -12.85 4.19 6.93
CA ARG A 297 -13.67 4.82 8.00
C ARG A 297 -14.88 3.99 8.40
N GLU A 298 -15.51 3.31 7.46
CA GLU A 298 -16.63 2.40 7.75
C GLU A 298 -16.12 1.09 8.37
N TYR A 299 -14.95 0.62 7.91
CA TYR A 299 -14.38 -0.66 8.35
C TYR A 299 -13.91 -0.69 9.81
N ILE A 300 -13.47 0.42 10.39
CA ILE A 300 -13.09 0.46 11.82
C ILE A 300 -14.26 0.10 12.75
N GLU A 301 -15.51 0.33 12.32
CA GLU A 301 -16.69 -0.03 13.10
C GLU A 301 -16.94 -1.54 13.10
N ILE A 302 -16.56 -2.19 12.00
CA ILE A 302 -16.69 -3.63 11.76
C ILE A 302 -15.59 -4.41 12.47
N ASN A 303 -14.33 -3.99 12.37
CA ASN A 303 -13.20 -4.64 13.02
C ASN A 303 -12.61 -3.79 14.16
N PRO A 304 -12.85 -4.14 15.44
CA PRO A 304 -12.35 -3.38 16.60
C PRO A 304 -10.82 -3.41 16.76
N LYS A 305 -10.12 -4.30 16.04
CA LYS A 305 -8.66 -4.40 15.99
C LYS A 305 -8.07 -3.69 14.77
N CYS A 306 -8.88 -2.97 14.00
CA CYS A 306 -8.41 -2.15 12.89
C CYS A 306 -7.90 -0.79 13.40
N LEU A 307 -6.71 -0.39 12.93
CA LEU A 307 -6.16 0.94 13.08
C LEU A 307 -6.01 1.57 11.70
N PHE A 308 -6.81 2.61 11.43
CA PHE A 308 -6.64 3.45 10.26
C PHE A 308 -5.88 4.72 10.62
N VAL A 309 -4.74 4.95 9.97
CA VAL A 309 -3.89 6.12 10.13
C VAL A 309 -3.91 6.96 8.87
N LEU A 310 -4.15 8.27 9.05
CA LEU A 310 -4.13 9.26 7.97
C LEU A 310 -3.07 10.31 8.29
N THR A 311 -2.00 10.35 7.50
CA THR A 311 -1.03 11.44 7.56
C THR A 311 -1.49 12.62 6.73
N LYS A 312 -1.10 13.84 7.11
CA LYS A 312 -1.38 15.05 6.31
C LYS A 312 -0.59 15.05 4.98
N HIS A 313 0.66 14.60 5.06
CA HIS A 313 1.59 14.52 3.96
C HIS A 313 2.09 13.09 3.78
N GLY A 314 2.54 12.76 2.58
CA GLY A 314 3.17 11.47 2.27
C GLY A 314 3.14 11.13 0.79
N GLY A 315 2.23 11.74 0.03
CA GLY A 315 1.96 11.35 -1.35
C GLY A 315 1.59 9.87 -1.46
N HIS A 316 1.69 9.32 -2.66
CA HIS A 316 1.53 7.89 -2.88
C HIS A 316 2.84 7.16 -2.58
N LEU A 317 2.88 6.45 -1.43
CA LEU A 317 4.01 5.62 -0.96
C LEU A 317 5.34 6.35 -0.69
N GLY A 318 5.39 7.68 -0.76
CA GLY A 318 6.62 8.44 -0.59
C GLY A 318 7.12 8.49 0.85
N TYR A 319 6.30 9.05 1.75
CA TYR A 319 6.55 9.20 3.19
C TYR A 319 8.02 9.52 3.58
N PHE A 320 8.72 10.29 2.75
CA PHE A 320 10.10 10.68 3.00
C PHE A 320 10.16 11.54 4.25
N GLU A 321 11.23 11.40 5.04
CA GLU A 321 11.35 12.17 6.28
C GLU A 321 12.74 12.77 6.49
N GLY A 322 12.75 13.88 7.22
CA GLY A 322 13.96 14.58 7.62
C GLY A 322 14.69 15.28 6.47
N GLY A 323 15.69 16.07 6.87
CA GLY A 323 16.54 16.81 5.94
C GLY A 323 15.88 18.03 5.30
N PHE A 324 16.72 18.91 4.75
CA PHE A 324 16.26 20.11 4.05
C PHE A 324 15.88 19.78 2.59
N ILE A 325 16.78 19.08 1.88
CA ILE A 325 16.61 18.60 0.51
C ILE A 325 16.77 17.08 0.43
N ILE A 326 17.79 16.52 1.08
CA ILE A 326 18.09 15.09 1.04
C ILE A 326 17.35 14.41 2.20
N PRO A 327 16.44 13.46 1.93
CA PRO A 327 15.71 12.74 2.97
C PRO A 327 16.61 11.71 3.65
N LYS A 328 16.15 11.17 4.78
CA LYS A 328 16.74 9.97 5.38
C LYS A 328 16.56 8.75 4.47
N GLU A 329 17.44 7.76 4.60
CA GLU A 329 17.39 6.51 3.81
C GLU A 329 16.16 5.65 4.17
N VAL A 330 15.83 5.58 5.47
CA VAL A 330 14.63 4.89 5.96
C VAL A 330 13.50 5.91 6.03
N THR A 331 12.41 5.62 5.31
CA THR A 331 11.23 6.49 5.27
C THR A 331 10.41 6.38 6.56
N TRP A 332 9.54 7.36 6.80
CA TRP A 332 8.57 7.27 7.90
C TRP A 332 7.67 6.04 7.75
N LEU A 333 7.27 5.72 6.50
CA LEU A 333 6.45 4.56 6.17
C LEU A 333 7.13 3.24 6.57
N ASP A 334 8.40 3.06 6.20
CA ASP A 334 9.13 1.83 6.52
C ASP A 334 9.22 1.64 8.06
N ARG A 335 9.50 2.71 8.81
CA ARG A 335 9.54 2.65 10.28
C ARG A 335 8.17 2.34 10.88
N ALA A 336 7.11 2.96 10.37
CA ALA A 336 5.74 2.74 10.86
C ALA A 336 5.30 1.28 10.70
N ILE A 337 5.59 0.67 9.54
CA ILE A 337 5.27 -0.73 9.25
C ILE A 337 6.02 -1.68 10.18
N VAL A 338 7.32 -1.46 10.36
CA VAL A 338 8.17 -2.31 11.22
C VAL A 338 7.78 -2.17 12.68
N GLU A 339 7.59 -0.95 13.18
CA GLU A 339 7.15 -0.73 14.57
C GLU A 339 5.78 -1.36 14.84
N TYR A 340 4.84 -1.25 13.89
CA TYR A 340 3.54 -1.90 14.02
C TYR A 340 3.68 -3.44 14.02
N ALA A 341 4.49 -4.01 13.14
CA ALA A 341 4.78 -5.45 13.10
C ALA A 341 5.36 -5.94 14.45
N ASP A 342 6.38 -5.25 14.95
CA ASP A 342 7.04 -5.58 16.22
C ASP A 342 6.06 -5.48 17.40
N ALA A 343 5.21 -4.45 17.41
CA ALA A 343 4.19 -4.28 18.44
C ALA A 343 3.16 -5.42 18.43
N ILE A 344 2.72 -5.88 17.25
CA ILE A 344 1.80 -7.01 17.11
C ILE A 344 2.43 -8.30 17.65
N VAL A 345 3.68 -8.58 17.27
CA VAL A 345 4.40 -9.78 17.72
C VAL A 345 4.53 -9.75 19.24
N LYS A 346 4.93 -8.62 19.82
CA LYS A 346 5.08 -8.45 21.26
C LYS A 346 3.75 -8.68 22.00
N ILE A 347 2.69 -7.99 21.60
CA ILE A 347 1.37 -8.10 22.25
C ILE A 347 0.83 -9.52 22.17
N THR A 348 1.00 -10.19 21.01
CA THR A 348 0.56 -11.58 20.85
C THR A 348 1.35 -12.54 21.75
N SER A 349 2.67 -12.36 21.85
CA SER A 349 3.51 -13.18 22.71
C SER A 349 3.16 -13.02 24.20
N GLU A 350 2.83 -11.80 24.64
CA GLU A 350 2.42 -11.51 26.01
C GLU A 350 1.03 -12.12 26.32
N SER A 351 0.09 -12.09 25.36
CA SER A 351 -1.21 -12.74 25.55
C SER A 351 -1.10 -14.26 25.66
N ASP A 352 -0.25 -14.88 24.85
CA ASP A 352 -0.05 -16.33 24.89
C ASP A 352 0.55 -16.76 26.24
N LEU A 353 1.56 -16.04 26.74
CA LEU A 353 2.17 -16.27 28.07
C LEU A 353 1.16 -16.13 29.23
N SER A 354 0.30 -15.11 29.17
CA SER A 354 -0.75 -14.91 30.20
C SER A 354 -1.80 -16.04 30.20
N SER A 355 -2.09 -16.61 29.04
CA SER A 355 -3.04 -17.71 28.90
C SER A 355 -2.48 -19.05 29.41
N SER A 356 -1.17 -19.30 29.23
CA SER A 356 -0.49 -20.49 29.76
C SER A 356 -0.37 -20.46 31.29
N ASP A 357 -0.04 -19.30 31.88
CA ASP A 357 0.07 -19.15 33.35
C ASP A 357 -1.28 -19.39 34.07
N THR A 358 -2.38 -19.05 33.40
CA THR A 358 -3.73 -19.30 33.94
C THR A 358 -4.09 -20.79 33.88
N SER A 359 -3.61 -21.52 32.87
CA SER A 359 -3.84 -22.97 32.74
C SER A 359 -3.03 -23.80 33.74
N GLU A 360 -1.80 -23.38 34.07
CA GLU A 360 -0.97 -24.03 35.10
C GLU A 360 -1.51 -23.76 36.52
N ARG A 361 -2.02 -22.56 36.80
CA ARG A 361 -2.68 -22.27 38.10
C ARG A 361 -3.92 -23.12 38.33
N VAL A 362 -4.77 -23.29 37.32
CA VAL A 362 -6.00 -24.11 37.43
C VAL A 362 -5.68 -25.59 37.63
N GLN A 363 -4.57 -26.10 37.09
CA GLN A 363 -4.12 -27.47 37.37
C GLN A 363 -3.49 -27.62 38.77
N SER A 364 -2.83 -26.58 39.29
CA SER A 364 -2.24 -26.61 40.65
C SER A 364 -3.27 -26.52 41.78
N GLU A 365 -4.47 -25.98 41.53
CA GLU A 365 -5.56 -25.89 42.52
C GLU A 365 -6.47 -27.13 42.56
N GLN A 366 -6.26 -28.12 41.68
CA GLN A 366 -7.01 -29.38 41.64
C GLN A 366 -6.20 -30.59 42.15
N SER A 367 -5.39 -30.42 43.18
CA SER A 367 -4.83 -31.55 43.95
C SER A 367 -5.71 -31.83 45.17
N PRO A 368 -6.44 -32.97 45.24
CA PRO A 368 -7.19 -33.31 46.45
C PRO A 368 -6.24 -33.78 47.54
N SER A 369 -6.31 -33.14 48.71
CA SER A 369 -5.74 -33.68 49.94
C SER A 369 -6.46 -35.00 50.26
N TYR A 370 -5.73 -36.11 50.23
CA TYR A 370 -6.17 -37.34 50.86
C TYR A 370 -5.35 -37.55 52.13
N GLU A 371 -6.09 -37.63 53.25
CA GLU A 371 -5.66 -38.15 54.56
C GLU A 371 -5.14 -39.59 54.48
#